data_AF-A0A550GCV0-F1
#
_entry.id   AF-A0A550GCV0-F1
#
_cell.length_a   1.000
_cell.length_b   1.000
_cell.length_c   1.000
_cell.angle_alpha   90.00
_cell.angle_beta   90.00
_cell.angle_gamma   90.00
#
_symmetry.space_group_name_H-M   'P 1'
#
loop_
_entity.id
_entity.type
_entity.pdbx_description
1 polymer ?
#
loop_
_entity_poly.entity_id
_entity_poly.type
_entity_poly.pdbx_seq_one_letter_code
_entity_poly.pdbx_strand_id
1 'polypeptide(L)'
;MHDIIITNNKKRGTTMLQNLVGKKPLFSCVIGVTETAKIPGISAAGANPEITDYTPPADVELLHLGICKCINGVPVTPDGIPTPALITRSALKLANIPLIVVNAGSKIKPQIPFIEVGGVPGSDIRTGKALNNAYEVIERAKIFGENLSKMVDYLVIGESIPGGTTTALSVLVAMGFDAKGKVSSSMPFNPHILKIKTVEKGLETAGVKAGDFADDPIKAISTVGDPMQPVVGGLVIGAAENVPVLMAGGTQMAAVLAVINALKPNVLDNIAIGTTKWIINDKTSDIKGLVSKIADVPLFASDLDFSGSRFYGLKAYEAGVVKEGVGCGGATIAAMLKSNGKITKQIMLKEIENSYRQLVGET
;
A
#
# COMPACT_ATOMS: atom_id res chain seq x y z
N MET A 1 -0.11 4.62 -23.80
CA MET A 1 0.73 4.90 -22.62
C MET A 1 1.74 3.78 -22.47
N HIS A 2 3.02 4.03 -22.77
CA HIS A 2 4.03 2.97 -22.87
C HIS A 2 4.62 2.54 -21.53
N ASP A 3 4.50 3.36 -20.48
CA ASP A 3 5.13 3.11 -19.17
C ASP A 3 4.17 2.57 -18.09
N ILE A 4 3.00 2.06 -18.51
CA ILE A 4 2.03 1.39 -17.62
C ILE A 4 1.80 -0.03 -18.14
N ILE A 5 2.11 -1.03 -17.32
CA ILE A 5 1.93 -2.44 -17.63
C ILE A 5 0.55 -2.86 -17.12
N ILE A 6 -0.21 -3.61 -17.93
CA ILE A 6 -1.47 -4.25 -17.52
C ILE A 6 -1.23 -5.76 -17.44
N THR A 7 -1.33 -6.35 -16.25
CA THR A 7 -0.99 -7.77 -16.03
C THR A 7 -2.21 -8.65 -15.72
N ASN A 8 -3.33 -8.05 -15.27
CA ASN A 8 -4.61 -8.73 -15.07
C ASN A 8 -5.77 -7.93 -15.70
N ASN A 9 -6.81 -8.63 -16.16
CA ASN A 9 -8.00 -8.09 -16.81
C ASN A 9 -7.69 -7.02 -17.89
N LYS A 10 -6.98 -7.41 -18.95
CA LYS A 10 -6.46 -6.48 -19.97
C LYS A 10 -7.56 -5.64 -20.64
N LYS A 11 -8.73 -6.24 -20.92
CA LYS A 11 -9.84 -5.54 -21.59
C LYS A 11 -10.37 -4.41 -20.72
N ARG A 12 -10.82 -4.74 -19.50
CA ARG A 12 -11.37 -3.75 -18.56
C ARG A 12 -10.31 -2.75 -18.12
N GLY A 13 -9.08 -3.22 -17.90
CA GLY A 13 -7.94 -2.36 -17.57
C GLY A 13 -7.63 -1.34 -18.66
N THR A 14 -7.68 -1.72 -19.93
CA THR A 14 -7.49 -0.79 -21.06
C THR A 14 -8.57 0.29 -21.07
N THR A 15 -9.84 -0.09 -20.92
CA THR A 15 -10.96 0.85 -20.85
C THR A 15 -10.84 1.81 -19.67
N MET A 16 -10.50 1.29 -18.48
CA MET A 16 -10.31 2.11 -17.29
C MET A 16 -9.18 3.12 -17.47
N LEU A 17 -8.00 2.69 -17.96
CA LEU A 17 -6.90 3.63 -18.21
C LEU A 17 -7.29 4.72 -19.21
N GLN A 18 -7.99 4.39 -20.29
CA GLN A 18 -8.49 5.37 -21.27
C GLN A 18 -9.42 6.40 -20.62
N ASN A 19 -10.31 5.97 -19.73
CA ASN A 19 -11.24 6.84 -19.01
C ASN A 19 -10.54 7.77 -17.99
N LEU A 20 -9.38 7.36 -17.47
CA LEU A 20 -8.59 8.11 -16.49
C LEU A 20 -7.59 9.10 -17.10
N VAL A 21 -7.30 9.00 -18.40
CA VAL A 21 -6.37 9.93 -19.08
C VAL A 21 -6.83 11.38 -18.92
N GLY A 22 -5.93 12.25 -18.46
CA GLY A 22 -6.19 13.68 -18.29
C GLY A 22 -7.14 14.04 -17.15
N LYS A 23 -7.66 13.06 -16.41
CA LYS A 23 -8.51 13.26 -15.23
C LYS A 23 -7.69 13.73 -14.02
N LYS A 24 -8.37 14.34 -13.04
CA LYS A 24 -7.77 14.88 -11.82
C LYS A 24 -7.88 13.88 -10.66
N PRO A 25 -6.81 13.15 -10.32
CA PRO A 25 -6.77 12.33 -9.12
C PRO A 25 -6.68 13.19 -7.86
N LEU A 26 -7.14 12.61 -6.77
CA LEU A 26 -6.65 12.89 -5.43
C LEU A 26 -5.90 11.66 -4.91
N PHE A 27 -4.70 11.87 -4.38
CA PHE A 27 -3.95 10.83 -3.71
C PHE A 27 -4.24 10.85 -2.22
N SER A 28 -4.57 9.70 -1.64
CA SER A 28 -4.72 9.53 -0.20
C SER A 28 -3.72 8.50 0.30
N CYS A 29 -2.97 8.83 1.35
CA CYS A 29 -2.07 7.89 2.00
C CYS A 29 -2.62 7.52 3.38
N VAL A 30 -2.95 6.24 3.54
CA VAL A 30 -3.38 5.67 4.83
C VAL A 30 -2.16 5.22 5.61
N ILE A 31 -1.96 5.78 6.81
CA ILE A 31 -0.84 5.43 7.68
C ILE A 31 -1.32 4.69 8.92
N GLY A 32 -0.52 3.74 9.39
CA GLY A 32 -0.77 3.08 10.67
C GLY A 32 0.43 2.27 11.11
N VAL A 33 0.36 1.72 12.33
CA VAL A 33 1.39 0.82 12.85
C VAL A 33 0.76 -0.45 13.40
N THR A 34 1.55 -1.52 13.50
CA THR A 34 1.17 -2.75 14.20
C THR A 34 2.35 -3.29 15.00
N GLU A 35 2.11 -3.82 16.20
CA GLU A 35 3.17 -4.52 16.97
C GLU A 35 3.72 -5.74 16.22
N THR A 36 2.99 -6.29 15.25
CA THR A 36 3.49 -7.36 14.37
C THR A 36 4.76 -6.94 13.63
N ALA A 37 4.92 -5.65 13.32
CA ALA A 37 6.12 -5.10 12.69
C ALA A 37 7.34 -5.15 13.61
N LYS A 38 7.14 -5.24 14.94
CA LYS A 38 8.21 -5.28 15.95
C LYS A 38 8.86 -6.66 16.04
N ILE A 39 8.24 -7.69 15.48
CA ILE A 39 8.81 -9.05 15.44
C ILE A 39 10.09 -9.01 14.58
N PRO A 40 11.26 -9.36 15.13
CA PRO A 40 12.52 -9.32 14.38
C PRO A 40 12.44 -10.12 13.07
N GLY A 41 12.84 -9.49 11.96
CA GLY A 41 12.83 -10.10 10.63
C GLY A 41 11.47 -10.11 9.92
N ILE A 42 10.40 -9.54 10.49
CA ILE A 42 9.11 -9.41 9.78
C ILE A 42 9.10 -8.22 8.82
N SER A 43 9.65 -7.08 9.24
CA SER A 43 9.59 -5.81 8.49
C SER A 43 10.99 -5.22 8.29
N ALA A 44 11.24 -4.68 7.09
CA ALA A 44 12.37 -3.80 6.80
C ALA A 44 11.93 -2.36 6.51
N ALA A 45 10.68 -2.00 6.83
CA ALA A 45 10.20 -0.62 6.75
C ALA A 45 10.71 0.16 7.97
N GLY A 46 12.01 0.46 7.94
CA GLY A 46 12.78 0.99 9.06
C GLY A 46 14.07 0.20 9.31
N ALA A 47 15.09 0.89 9.83
CA ALA A 47 16.40 0.30 10.14
C ALA A 47 16.36 -0.75 11.26
N ASN A 48 15.36 -0.71 12.13
CA ASN A 48 15.15 -1.68 13.22
C ASN A 48 13.66 -1.70 13.64
N PRO A 49 13.22 -2.69 14.43
CA PRO A 49 11.87 -2.74 14.96
C PRO A 49 11.40 -1.44 15.63
N GLU A 50 12.26 -0.73 16.36
CA GLU A 50 11.82 0.47 17.08
C GLU A 50 11.42 1.63 16.15
N ILE A 51 12.13 1.80 15.03
CA ILE A 51 11.84 2.89 14.08
C ILE A 51 10.58 2.64 13.23
N THR A 52 9.97 1.45 13.28
CA THR A 52 8.73 1.19 12.52
C THR A 52 7.59 2.11 12.96
N ASP A 53 7.58 2.56 14.21
CA ASP A 53 6.54 3.48 14.71
C ASP A 53 6.66 4.89 14.13
N TYR A 54 7.85 5.24 13.63
CA TYR A 54 8.16 6.53 13.03
C TYR A 54 8.12 6.51 11.51
N THR A 55 8.16 5.34 10.88
CA THR A 55 8.24 5.23 9.41
C THR A 55 6.98 5.79 8.72
N PRO A 56 5.74 5.38 9.07
CA PRO A 56 4.54 5.95 8.47
C PRO A 56 4.39 7.47 8.62
N PRO A 57 4.56 8.09 9.81
CA PRO A 57 4.47 9.53 9.92
C PRO A 57 5.59 10.25 9.16
N ALA A 58 6.83 9.74 9.19
CA ALA A 58 7.94 10.31 8.44
C ALA A 58 7.72 10.26 6.92
N ASP A 59 7.17 9.16 6.40
CA ASP A 59 6.84 9.02 4.98
C ASP A 59 5.90 10.13 4.51
N VAL A 60 4.81 10.38 5.25
CA VAL A 60 3.81 11.39 4.85
C VAL A 60 4.25 12.82 5.14
N GLU A 61 5.06 13.05 6.18
CA GLU A 61 5.75 14.32 6.39
C GLU A 61 6.66 14.63 5.20
N LEU A 62 7.41 13.64 4.71
CA LEU A 62 8.23 13.79 3.50
C LEU A 62 7.37 14.14 2.28
N LEU A 63 6.22 13.49 2.08
CA LEU A 63 5.33 13.81 0.96
C LEU A 63 4.84 15.27 1.00
N HIS A 64 4.50 15.78 2.18
CA HIS A 64 3.86 17.10 2.33
C HIS A 64 4.87 18.25 2.48
N LEU A 65 5.95 18.02 3.25
CA LEU A 65 6.93 19.05 3.62
C LEU A 65 8.23 18.94 2.83
N GLY A 66 8.49 17.81 2.19
CA GLY A 66 9.78 17.51 1.60
C GLY A 66 10.89 17.22 2.61
N ILE A 67 10.57 17.09 3.90
CA ILE A 67 11.47 16.68 4.98
C ILE A 67 10.68 15.87 6.02
N CYS A 68 11.35 14.99 6.75
CA CYS A 68 10.76 14.35 7.93
C CYS A 68 11.00 15.25 9.16
N LYS A 69 9.98 15.39 10.00
CA LYS A 69 10.00 16.16 11.24
C LYS A 69 9.97 15.28 12.48
N CYS A 70 9.32 14.12 12.42
CA CYS A 70 9.26 13.19 13.55
C CYS A 70 10.57 12.41 13.74
N ILE A 71 11.47 12.41 12.74
CA ILE A 71 12.82 11.85 12.77
C ILE A 71 13.80 12.74 12.02
N ASN A 72 15.09 12.58 12.30
CA ASN A 72 16.15 13.15 11.48
C ASN A 72 16.42 12.26 10.26
N GLY A 73 16.52 12.86 9.06
CA GLY A 73 16.73 12.14 7.82
C GLY A 73 15.44 11.53 7.25
N VAL A 74 15.57 10.44 6.47
CA VAL A 74 14.43 9.72 5.89
C VAL A 74 14.38 8.28 6.43
N PRO A 75 13.21 7.62 6.45
CA PRO A 75 13.15 6.20 6.72
C PRO A 75 13.98 5.43 5.70
N VAL A 76 14.80 4.52 6.20
CA VAL A 76 15.64 3.61 5.41
C VAL A 76 15.43 2.18 5.87
N THR A 77 15.69 1.22 4.99
CA THR A 77 15.83 -0.18 5.38
C THR A 77 17.07 -0.37 6.29
N PRO A 78 17.26 -1.55 6.91
CA PRO A 78 18.49 -1.85 7.65
C PRO A 78 19.76 -1.68 6.80
N ASP A 79 19.66 -1.88 5.48
CA ASP A 79 20.75 -1.71 4.52
C ASP A 79 20.90 -0.24 4.02
N GLY A 80 20.19 0.71 4.62
CA GLY A 80 20.27 2.13 4.26
C GLY A 80 19.52 2.52 2.98
N ILE A 81 18.69 1.64 2.43
CA ILE A 81 17.93 1.92 1.19
C ILE A 81 16.72 2.81 1.53
N PRO A 82 16.54 3.96 0.85
CA PRO A 82 15.52 4.92 1.26
C PRO A 82 14.11 4.49 0.89
N THR A 83 13.18 5.04 1.68
CA THR A 83 11.74 4.88 1.56
C THR A 83 11.20 5.10 0.12
N PRO A 84 10.18 4.32 -0.29
CA PRO A 84 9.48 4.56 -1.55
C PRO A 84 8.63 5.84 -1.53
N ALA A 85 8.45 6.50 -0.37
CA ALA A 85 7.86 7.84 -0.28
C ALA A 85 8.55 8.85 -1.19
N LEU A 86 9.84 8.66 -1.48
CA LEU A 86 10.59 9.49 -2.41
C LEU A 86 10.02 9.42 -3.84
N ILE A 87 9.63 8.22 -4.28
CA ILE A 87 8.98 7.98 -5.57
C ILE A 87 7.59 8.62 -5.60
N THR A 88 6.80 8.40 -4.55
CA THR A 88 5.46 9.01 -4.42
C THR A 88 5.54 10.52 -4.47
N ARG A 89 6.43 11.14 -3.69
CA ARG A 89 6.63 12.59 -3.67
C ARG A 89 6.98 13.13 -5.05
N SER A 90 7.92 12.49 -5.76
CA SER A 90 8.29 12.87 -7.12
C SER A 90 7.08 12.82 -8.07
N ALA A 91 6.27 11.77 -8.01
CA ALA A 91 5.07 11.63 -8.83
C ALA A 91 4.04 12.74 -8.55
N LEU A 92 3.71 12.94 -7.26
CA LEU A 92 2.73 13.94 -6.84
C LEU A 92 3.19 15.36 -7.20
N LYS A 93 4.48 15.67 -7.02
CA LYS A 93 5.07 16.97 -7.36
C LYS A 93 5.02 17.23 -8.88
N LEU A 94 5.51 16.30 -9.70
CA LEU A 94 5.55 16.47 -11.16
C LEU A 94 4.15 16.67 -11.76
N ALA A 95 3.17 15.94 -11.25
CA ALA A 95 1.80 15.99 -11.75
C ALA A 95 0.90 16.97 -10.96
N ASN A 96 1.43 17.66 -9.96
CA ASN A 96 0.68 18.53 -9.05
C ASN A 96 -0.60 17.85 -8.51
N ILE A 97 -0.46 16.63 -7.98
CA ILE A 97 -1.57 15.82 -7.47
C ILE A 97 -1.79 16.17 -5.99
N PRO A 98 -3.01 16.54 -5.57
CA PRO A 98 -3.30 16.81 -4.17
C PRO A 98 -3.14 15.54 -3.31
N LEU A 99 -2.74 15.74 -2.05
CA LEU A 99 -2.50 14.68 -1.05
C LEU A 99 -3.41 14.89 0.16
N ILE A 100 -4.07 13.83 0.61
CA ILE A 100 -4.69 13.75 1.94
C ILE A 100 -4.11 12.57 2.71
N VAL A 101 -3.69 12.82 3.95
CA VAL A 101 -3.22 11.76 4.85
C VAL A 101 -4.37 11.31 5.74
N VAL A 102 -4.57 10.01 5.85
CA VAL A 102 -5.55 9.40 6.76
C VAL A 102 -4.82 8.58 7.80
N ASN A 103 -4.96 8.94 9.06
CA ASN A 103 -4.41 8.16 10.16
C ASN A 103 -5.36 7.02 10.50
N ALA A 104 -4.92 5.79 10.26
CA ALA A 104 -5.63 4.59 10.63
C ALA A 104 -5.28 4.09 12.03
N GLY A 105 -4.15 4.52 12.59
CA GLY A 105 -3.69 4.01 13.87
C GLY A 105 -2.19 4.13 14.08
N SER A 106 -1.63 5.33 13.94
CA SER A 106 -0.22 5.59 14.28
C SER A 106 -0.05 5.90 15.76
N LYS A 107 1.00 5.35 16.37
CA LYS A 107 1.47 5.71 17.73
C LYS A 107 2.08 7.11 17.76
N ILE A 108 2.98 7.38 16.82
CA ILE A 108 3.55 8.71 16.59
C ILE A 108 2.69 9.42 15.55
N LYS A 109 2.24 10.65 15.87
CA LYS A 109 1.45 11.45 14.94
C LYS A 109 2.39 12.24 14.02
N PRO A 110 2.08 12.35 12.71
CA PRO A 110 2.87 13.17 11.81
C PRO A 110 2.66 14.66 12.12
N GLN A 111 3.70 15.47 11.97
CA GLN A 111 3.70 16.93 12.20
C GLN A 111 3.19 17.71 10.98
N ILE A 112 2.07 17.27 10.42
CA ILE A 112 1.34 17.87 9.30
C ILE A 112 -0.17 17.71 9.53
N PRO A 113 -1.05 18.41 8.79
CA PRO A 113 -2.48 18.12 8.82
C PRO A 113 -2.77 16.69 8.32
N PHE A 114 -3.62 15.98 9.03
CA PHE A 114 -4.11 14.65 8.66
C PHE A 114 -5.57 14.47 9.11
N ILE A 115 -6.25 13.49 8.51
CA ILE A 115 -7.61 13.10 8.85
C ILE A 115 -7.57 11.93 9.83
N GLU A 116 -8.38 12.02 10.88
CA GLU A 116 -8.57 10.94 11.85
C GLU A 116 -9.90 10.24 11.57
N VAL A 117 -9.86 8.91 11.52
CA VAL A 117 -11.06 8.05 11.36
C VAL A 117 -11.36 7.24 12.61
N GLY A 118 -10.59 7.48 13.68
CA GLY A 118 -10.77 6.89 15.00
C GLY A 118 -10.27 5.46 15.09
N GLY A 119 -9.26 5.12 14.28
CA GLY A 119 -8.57 3.84 14.38
C GLY A 119 -7.46 3.87 15.44
N VAL A 120 -6.93 2.70 15.77
CA VAL A 120 -5.93 2.51 16.83
C VAL A 120 -4.75 1.70 16.30
N PRO A 121 -3.54 1.84 16.88
CA PRO A 121 -2.42 0.96 16.57
C PRO A 121 -2.81 -0.52 16.64
N GLY A 122 -2.41 -1.30 15.64
CA GLY A 122 -2.67 -2.73 15.59
C GLY A 122 -1.85 -3.48 16.64
N SER A 123 -2.48 -4.44 17.31
CA SER A 123 -1.77 -5.35 18.21
C SER A 123 -0.94 -6.37 17.42
N ASP A 124 -0.17 -7.19 18.14
CA ASP A 124 0.55 -8.32 17.56
C ASP A 124 -0.46 -9.39 17.15
N ILE A 125 -0.48 -9.78 15.87
CA ILE A 125 -1.44 -10.76 15.36
C ILE A 125 -1.34 -12.13 16.05
N ARG A 126 -0.18 -12.46 16.67
CA ARG A 126 -0.01 -13.72 17.43
C ARG A 126 -0.93 -13.81 18.64
N THR A 127 -1.49 -12.69 19.09
CA THR A 127 -2.49 -12.65 20.19
C THR A 127 -3.89 -13.08 19.75
N GLY A 128 -4.15 -13.14 18.43
CA GLY A 128 -5.49 -13.37 17.89
C GLY A 128 -6.48 -12.22 18.11
N LYS A 129 -6.01 -11.04 18.52
CA LYS A 129 -6.81 -9.84 18.81
C LYS A 129 -6.13 -8.59 18.26
N ALA A 130 -5.97 -8.54 16.94
CA ALA A 130 -5.27 -7.44 16.26
C ALA A 130 -5.93 -6.07 16.45
N LEU A 131 -7.27 -5.98 16.35
CA LEU A 131 -8.04 -4.74 16.44
C LEU A 131 -9.36 -4.96 17.19
N ASN A 132 -9.88 -3.89 17.79
CA ASN A 132 -11.14 -3.91 18.56
C ASN A 132 -12.27 -3.06 17.95
N ASN A 133 -11.99 -2.28 16.91
CA ASN A 133 -12.93 -1.29 16.35
C ASN A 133 -12.95 -1.26 14.81
N ALA A 134 -12.65 -2.40 14.17
CA ALA A 134 -12.52 -2.47 12.71
C ALA A 134 -13.83 -2.09 11.98
N TYR A 135 -14.99 -2.49 12.51
CA TYR A 135 -16.29 -2.16 11.93
C TYR A 135 -16.56 -0.64 11.95
N GLU A 136 -16.39 0.00 13.10
CA GLU A 136 -16.63 1.44 13.25
C GLU A 136 -15.68 2.26 12.37
N VAL A 137 -14.43 1.79 12.24
CA VAL A 137 -13.43 2.42 11.37
C VAL A 137 -13.81 2.27 9.90
N ILE A 138 -14.31 1.11 9.46
CA ILE A 138 -14.80 0.91 8.09
C ILE A 138 -15.93 1.89 7.78
N GLU A 139 -16.94 1.99 8.65
CA GLU A 139 -18.10 2.86 8.41
C GLU A 139 -17.73 4.34 8.35
N ARG A 140 -16.83 4.80 9.24
CA ARG A 140 -16.33 6.19 9.19
C ARG A 140 -15.51 6.46 7.93
N ALA A 141 -14.62 5.54 7.58
CA ALA A 141 -13.81 5.65 6.36
C ALA A 141 -14.66 5.61 5.10
N LYS A 142 -15.76 4.85 5.09
CA LYS A 142 -16.74 4.81 4.00
C LYS A 142 -17.44 6.15 3.80
N ILE A 143 -17.94 6.77 4.88
CA ILE A 143 -18.52 8.12 4.81
C ILE A 143 -17.48 9.11 4.26
N PHE A 144 -16.23 9.00 4.70
CA PHE A 144 -15.17 9.88 4.20
C PHE A 144 -14.88 9.66 2.71
N GLY A 145 -14.75 8.41 2.26
CA GLY A 145 -14.54 8.05 0.86
C GLY A 145 -15.66 8.53 -0.05
N GLU A 146 -16.92 8.40 0.38
CA GLU A 146 -18.09 8.91 -0.34
C GLU A 146 -18.01 10.44 -0.51
N ASN A 147 -17.66 11.18 0.54
CA ASN A 147 -17.51 12.62 0.45
C ASN A 147 -16.34 13.05 -0.46
N LEU A 148 -15.21 12.34 -0.41
CA LEU A 148 -14.09 12.60 -1.31
C LEU A 148 -14.47 12.40 -2.78
N SER A 149 -15.25 11.35 -3.09
CA SER A 149 -15.66 11.04 -4.45
C SER A 149 -16.47 12.15 -5.13
N LYS A 150 -17.13 13.02 -4.36
CA LYS A 150 -17.91 14.15 -4.88
C LYS A 150 -17.04 15.32 -5.37
N MET A 151 -15.74 15.31 -5.09
CA MET A 151 -14.84 16.44 -5.35
C MET A 151 -13.75 16.16 -6.40
N VAL A 152 -13.64 14.91 -6.88
CA VAL A 152 -12.50 14.43 -7.67
C VAL A 152 -12.98 13.56 -8.82
N ASP A 153 -12.15 13.40 -9.85
CA ASP A 153 -12.51 12.49 -10.95
C ASP A 153 -12.26 11.02 -10.59
N TYR A 154 -11.25 10.75 -9.74
CA TYR A 154 -10.92 9.42 -9.22
C TYR A 154 -9.99 9.52 -8.01
N LEU A 155 -9.91 8.44 -7.22
CA LEU A 155 -9.01 8.33 -6.07
C LEU A 155 -7.83 7.40 -6.34
N VAL A 156 -6.70 7.71 -5.71
CA VAL A 156 -5.54 6.84 -5.62
C VAL A 156 -5.22 6.65 -4.14
N ILE A 157 -5.40 5.45 -3.62
CA ILE A 157 -5.33 5.19 -2.17
C ILE A 157 -4.12 4.30 -1.87
N GLY A 158 -3.06 4.90 -1.32
CA GLY A 158 -1.85 4.22 -0.89
C GLY A 158 -1.81 3.94 0.60
N GLU A 159 -0.79 3.18 1.02
CA GLU A 159 -0.56 2.83 2.41
C GLU A 159 0.90 3.00 2.84
N SER A 160 1.11 3.29 4.13
CA SER A 160 2.38 3.01 4.82
C SER A 160 2.07 2.28 6.13
N ILE A 161 2.23 0.95 6.14
CA ILE A 161 2.08 0.08 7.31
C ILE A 161 3.24 -0.95 7.38
N PRO A 162 4.27 -0.71 8.21
CA PRO A 162 5.27 -1.73 8.54
C PRO A 162 4.60 -3.02 9.02
N GLY A 163 5.11 -4.18 8.57
CA GLY A 163 4.49 -5.48 8.84
C GLY A 163 3.25 -5.81 7.99
N GLY A 164 2.78 -4.87 7.16
CA GLY A 164 1.55 -5.00 6.34
C GLY A 164 1.48 -6.25 5.46
N THR A 165 2.61 -6.74 4.95
CA THR A 165 2.62 -7.98 4.13
C THR A 165 2.29 -9.24 4.94
N THR A 166 2.61 -9.25 6.23
CA THR A 166 2.31 -10.37 7.13
C THR A 166 0.85 -10.33 7.59
N THR A 167 0.33 -9.15 7.90
CA THR A 167 -1.08 -8.95 8.26
C THR A 167 -2.01 -9.14 7.06
N ALA A 168 -1.54 -8.84 5.84
CA ALA A 168 -2.23 -9.21 4.60
C ALA A 168 -2.28 -10.73 4.40
N LEU A 169 -1.17 -11.43 4.65
CA LEU A 169 -1.14 -12.90 4.60
C LEU A 169 -2.14 -13.51 5.58
N SER A 170 -2.18 -13.02 6.82
CA SER A 170 -3.07 -13.59 7.84
C SER A 170 -4.54 -13.38 7.52
N VAL A 171 -4.94 -12.19 7.06
CA VAL A 171 -6.33 -11.96 6.67
C VAL A 171 -6.72 -12.82 5.48
N LEU A 172 -5.87 -12.93 4.45
CA LEU A 172 -6.14 -13.81 3.30
C LEU A 172 -6.30 -15.27 3.72
N VAL A 173 -5.42 -15.79 4.59
CA VAL A 173 -5.51 -17.17 5.09
C VAL A 173 -6.75 -17.36 5.97
N ALA A 174 -7.07 -16.40 6.84
CA ALA A 174 -8.26 -16.46 7.69
C ALA A 174 -9.56 -16.48 6.87
N MET A 175 -9.57 -15.74 5.75
CA MET A 175 -10.66 -15.72 4.77
C MET A 175 -10.64 -16.90 3.78
N GLY A 176 -9.67 -17.83 3.89
CA GLY A 176 -9.65 -19.07 3.12
C GLY A 176 -8.92 -19.01 1.78
N PHE A 177 -8.20 -17.93 1.50
CA PHE A 177 -7.37 -17.84 0.31
C PHE A 177 -6.02 -18.56 0.51
N ASP A 178 -5.61 -19.31 -0.51
CA ASP A 178 -4.27 -19.89 -0.58
C ASP A 178 -3.24 -18.77 -0.85
N ALA A 179 -2.75 -18.14 0.23
CA ALA A 179 -1.83 -17.00 0.19
C ALA A 179 -0.43 -17.29 0.77
N LYS A 180 -0.23 -18.46 1.38
CA LYS A 180 1.08 -18.87 1.90
C LYS A 180 2.09 -18.91 0.75
N GLY A 181 3.23 -18.24 0.90
CA GLY A 181 4.24 -18.15 -0.16
C GLY A 181 3.94 -17.13 -1.27
N LYS A 182 2.81 -16.40 -1.22
CA LYS A 182 2.38 -15.49 -2.30
C LYS A 182 2.41 -14.01 -1.97
N VAL A 183 2.59 -13.63 -0.70
CA VAL A 183 2.76 -12.22 -0.30
C VAL A 183 4.18 -11.73 -0.55
N SER A 184 4.38 -10.46 -0.91
CA SER A 184 5.72 -9.89 -1.12
C SER A 184 6.38 -9.45 0.20
N SER A 185 7.49 -8.74 0.12
CA SER A 185 8.29 -8.25 1.25
C SER A 185 9.01 -6.96 0.86
N SER A 186 9.42 -6.13 1.83
CA SER A 186 10.37 -5.03 1.60
C SER A 186 11.84 -5.49 1.59
N MET A 187 12.09 -6.75 1.93
CA MET A 187 13.43 -7.36 1.94
C MET A 187 13.74 -8.06 0.59
N PRO A 188 15.05 -8.21 0.25
CA PRO A 188 15.47 -8.97 -0.92
C PRO A 188 15.12 -10.46 -0.79
N PHE A 189 15.31 -11.05 0.40
CA PHE A 189 14.81 -12.38 0.72
C PHE A 189 13.51 -12.29 1.49
N ASN A 190 12.46 -12.94 1.00
CA ASN A 190 11.15 -12.93 1.62
C ASN A 190 11.07 -13.97 2.75
N PRO A 191 10.88 -13.58 4.02
CA PRO A 191 10.91 -14.50 5.16
C PRO A 191 9.58 -15.25 5.32
N HIS A 192 9.16 -15.98 4.28
CA HIS A 192 7.87 -16.70 4.24
C HIS A 192 7.67 -17.63 5.43
N ILE A 193 8.71 -18.38 5.83
CA ILE A 193 8.63 -19.29 6.98
C ILE A 193 8.26 -18.53 8.26
N LEU A 194 8.89 -17.37 8.51
CA LEU A 194 8.61 -16.57 9.69
C LEU A 194 7.20 -15.98 9.63
N LYS A 195 6.79 -15.42 8.48
CA LYS A 195 5.45 -14.88 8.27
C LYS A 195 4.37 -15.94 8.52
N ILE A 196 4.52 -17.11 7.90
CA ILE A 196 3.57 -18.22 8.03
C ILE A 196 3.46 -18.67 9.48
N LYS A 197 4.57 -18.86 10.19
CA LYS A 197 4.55 -19.22 11.63
C LYS A 197 3.84 -18.17 12.48
N THR A 198 4.07 -16.89 12.21
CA THR A 198 3.40 -15.78 12.92
C THR A 198 1.88 -15.81 12.67
N VAL A 199 1.46 -16.03 11.42
CA VAL A 199 0.04 -16.15 11.05
C VAL A 199 -0.60 -17.37 11.71
N GLU A 200 0.02 -18.54 11.60
CA GLU A 200 -0.48 -19.78 12.20
C GLU A 200 -0.63 -19.64 13.71
N LYS A 201 0.31 -18.97 14.38
CA LYS A 201 0.21 -18.72 15.82
C LYS A 201 -0.98 -17.83 16.19
N GLY A 202 -1.23 -16.80 15.39
CA GLY A 202 -2.38 -15.90 15.60
C GLY A 202 -3.71 -16.62 15.45
N LEU A 203 -3.85 -17.42 14.40
CA LEU A 203 -5.05 -18.23 14.15
C LEU A 203 -5.26 -19.30 15.24
N GLU A 204 -4.20 -20.01 15.62
CA GLU A 204 -4.24 -21.00 16.71
C GLU A 204 -4.71 -20.35 18.02
N THR A 205 -4.13 -19.20 18.40
CA THR A 205 -4.46 -18.49 19.64
C THR A 205 -5.91 -18.00 19.65
N ALA A 206 -6.44 -17.64 18.48
CA ALA A 206 -7.83 -17.26 18.31
C ALA A 206 -8.80 -18.46 18.29
N GLY A 207 -8.30 -19.70 18.22
CA GLY A 207 -9.13 -20.89 18.01
C GLY A 207 -9.76 -20.94 16.61
N VAL A 208 -9.09 -20.35 15.62
CA VAL A 208 -9.56 -20.15 14.24
C VAL A 208 -8.74 -21.00 13.29
N LYS A 209 -9.38 -21.62 12.31
CA LYS A 209 -8.73 -22.31 11.18
C LYS A 209 -8.74 -21.42 9.94
N ALA A 210 -7.86 -21.73 8.99
CA ALA A 210 -7.87 -21.07 7.70
C ALA A 210 -9.24 -21.26 7.01
N GLY A 211 -9.86 -20.16 6.57
CA GLY A 211 -11.19 -20.17 5.94
C GLY A 211 -12.37 -19.98 6.87
N ASP A 212 -12.19 -20.04 8.20
CA ASP A 212 -13.29 -19.87 9.15
C ASP A 212 -13.95 -18.47 9.07
N PHE A 213 -13.27 -17.49 8.47
CA PHE A 213 -13.77 -16.14 8.25
C PHE A 213 -13.99 -15.80 6.76
N ALA A 214 -14.23 -16.81 5.91
CA ALA A 214 -14.51 -16.58 4.48
C ALA A 214 -15.63 -15.54 4.24
N ASP A 215 -16.68 -15.58 5.06
CA ASP A 215 -17.85 -14.69 4.97
C ASP A 215 -17.85 -13.58 6.05
N ASP A 216 -16.79 -13.45 6.86
CA ASP A 216 -16.70 -12.45 7.93
C ASP A 216 -15.34 -11.71 7.88
N PRO A 217 -15.15 -10.85 6.86
CA PRO A 217 -13.89 -10.12 6.68
C PRO A 217 -13.58 -9.17 7.85
N ILE A 218 -14.60 -8.65 8.53
CA ILE A 218 -14.42 -7.74 9.68
C ILE A 218 -13.82 -8.50 10.85
N LYS A 219 -14.27 -9.73 11.11
CA LYS A 219 -13.69 -10.59 12.14
C LYS A 219 -12.29 -11.05 11.74
N ALA A 220 -12.04 -11.37 10.47
CA ALA A 220 -10.67 -11.64 9.99
C ALA A 220 -9.70 -10.49 10.30
N ILE A 221 -10.08 -9.26 9.96
CA ILE A 221 -9.30 -8.05 10.26
C ILE A 221 -9.13 -7.87 11.77
N SER A 222 -10.21 -8.01 12.54
CA SER A 222 -10.18 -7.81 14.00
C SER A 222 -9.29 -8.81 14.72
N THR A 223 -9.23 -10.06 14.23
CA THR A 223 -8.43 -11.13 14.82
C THR A 223 -6.96 -11.00 14.41
N VAL A 224 -6.66 -10.83 13.11
CA VAL A 224 -5.31 -10.97 12.56
C VAL A 224 -4.94 -9.94 11.48
N GLY A 225 -5.65 -8.83 11.38
CA GLY A 225 -5.36 -7.76 10.42
C GLY A 225 -4.43 -6.67 10.94
N ASP A 226 -4.53 -5.50 10.32
CA ASP A 226 -3.84 -4.27 10.70
C ASP A 226 -4.80 -3.07 10.52
N PRO A 227 -4.54 -1.91 11.16
CA PRO A 227 -5.49 -0.79 11.12
C PRO A 227 -5.67 -0.18 9.72
N MET A 228 -4.73 -0.35 8.79
CA MET A 228 -4.84 0.22 7.46
C MET A 228 -5.93 -0.48 6.64
N GLN A 229 -6.06 -1.80 6.76
CA GLN A 229 -7.05 -2.61 6.03
C GLN A 229 -8.50 -2.12 6.16
N PRO A 230 -9.07 -1.89 7.37
CA PRO A 230 -10.44 -1.39 7.51
C PRO A 230 -10.59 0.03 6.94
N VAL A 231 -9.58 0.89 7.08
CA VAL A 231 -9.64 2.26 6.53
C VAL A 231 -9.61 2.26 5.02
N VAL A 232 -8.69 1.55 4.38
CA VAL A 232 -8.63 1.47 2.92
C VAL A 232 -9.89 0.78 2.39
N GLY A 233 -10.34 -0.30 3.00
CA GLY A 233 -11.59 -0.98 2.63
C GLY A 233 -12.79 -0.03 2.66
N GLY A 234 -12.97 0.72 3.75
CA GLY A 234 -14.03 1.72 3.88
C GLY A 234 -13.92 2.83 2.83
N LEU A 235 -12.74 3.47 2.70
CA LEU A 235 -12.49 4.53 1.72
C LEU A 235 -12.83 4.09 0.29
N VAL A 236 -12.37 2.89 -0.09
CA VAL A 236 -12.61 2.34 -1.43
C VAL A 236 -14.10 2.07 -1.62
N ILE A 237 -14.77 1.40 -0.67
CA ILE A 237 -16.22 1.11 -0.76
C ILE A 237 -17.02 2.40 -0.92
N GLY A 238 -16.74 3.42 -0.11
CA GLY A 238 -17.46 4.69 -0.15
C GLY A 238 -17.23 5.47 -1.45
N ALA A 239 -16.02 5.44 -1.98
CA ALA A 239 -15.69 6.21 -3.18
C ALA A 239 -16.07 5.50 -4.49
N ALA A 240 -15.89 4.18 -4.56
CA ALA A 240 -16.05 3.37 -5.76
C ALA A 240 -17.50 3.25 -6.23
N GLU A 241 -18.48 3.62 -5.40
CA GLU A 241 -19.87 3.79 -5.85
C GLU A 241 -20.04 4.94 -6.86
N ASN A 242 -19.14 5.94 -6.84
CA ASN A 242 -19.28 7.17 -7.63
C ASN A 242 -18.14 7.39 -8.61
N VAL A 243 -16.89 7.12 -8.21
CA VAL A 243 -15.68 7.42 -9.01
C VAL A 243 -14.70 6.25 -8.99
N PRO A 244 -13.88 6.08 -10.04
CA PRO A 244 -12.90 5.02 -10.05
C PRO A 244 -11.89 5.14 -8.89
N VAL A 245 -11.42 4.00 -8.40
CA VAL A 245 -10.44 3.93 -7.31
C VAL A 245 -9.26 3.06 -7.73
N LEU A 246 -8.06 3.64 -7.66
CA LEU A 246 -6.80 2.92 -7.82
C LEU A 246 -6.21 2.62 -6.43
N MET A 247 -6.32 1.37 -5.99
CA MET A 247 -5.68 0.89 -4.76
C MET A 247 -4.16 0.78 -5.01
N ALA A 248 -3.39 1.69 -4.43
CA ALA A 248 -1.98 1.88 -4.71
C ALA A 248 -1.11 1.09 -3.71
N GLY A 249 -0.70 -0.11 -4.09
CA GLY A 249 0.14 -0.95 -3.25
C GLY A 249 0.30 -2.37 -3.78
N GLY A 250 1.06 -3.18 -3.05
CA GLY A 250 1.39 -4.55 -3.43
C GLY A 250 0.37 -5.57 -2.91
N THR A 251 0.87 -6.67 -2.37
CA THR A 251 0.04 -7.79 -1.88
C THR A 251 -0.88 -7.40 -0.71
N GLN A 252 -0.60 -6.30 -0.02
CA GLN A 252 -1.51 -5.67 0.94
C GLN A 252 -2.87 -5.31 0.32
N MET A 253 -2.86 -4.77 -0.90
CA MET A 253 -4.09 -4.40 -1.61
C MET A 253 -4.88 -5.62 -2.09
N ALA A 254 -4.26 -6.81 -2.18
CA ALA A 254 -5.00 -8.05 -2.40
C ALA A 254 -5.82 -8.45 -1.16
N ALA A 255 -5.29 -8.29 0.06
CA ALA A 255 -6.07 -8.51 1.27
C ALA A 255 -7.24 -7.53 1.40
N VAL A 256 -7.01 -6.25 1.08
CA VAL A 256 -8.09 -5.25 1.02
C VAL A 256 -9.12 -5.60 -0.06
N LEU A 257 -8.70 -6.07 -1.23
CA LEU A 257 -9.60 -6.53 -2.28
C LEU A 257 -10.49 -7.69 -1.80
N ALA A 258 -9.94 -8.64 -1.04
CA ALA A 258 -10.73 -9.74 -0.47
C ALA A 258 -11.82 -9.24 0.48
N VAL A 259 -11.48 -8.28 1.33
CA VAL A 259 -12.42 -7.61 2.26
C VAL A 259 -13.52 -6.90 1.47
N ILE A 260 -13.17 -6.11 0.46
CA ILE A 260 -14.14 -5.38 -0.37
C ILE A 260 -15.03 -6.34 -1.14
N ASN A 261 -14.47 -7.41 -1.72
CA ASN A 261 -15.22 -8.43 -2.45
C ASN A 261 -16.30 -9.09 -1.56
N ALA A 262 -15.97 -9.38 -0.30
CA ALA A 262 -16.91 -9.95 0.65
C ALA A 262 -17.97 -8.92 1.14
N LEU A 263 -17.58 -7.66 1.39
CA LEU A 263 -18.50 -6.65 1.93
C LEU A 263 -19.40 -5.98 0.87
N LYS A 264 -18.86 -5.70 -0.32
CA LYS A 264 -19.51 -4.90 -1.35
C LYS A 264 -19.02 -5.28 -2.76
N PRO A 265 -19.35 -6.48 -3.28
CA PRO A 265 -18.87 -6.93 -4.58
C PRO A 265 -19.29 -6.01 -5.75
N ASN A 266 -20.41 -5.27 -5.61
CA ASN A 266 -20.91 -4.39 -6.67
C ASN A 266 -19.96 -3.23 -7.02
N VAL A 267 -19.05 -2.83 -6.12
CA VAL A 267 -18.10 -1.73 -6.42
C VAL A 267 -16.85 -2.21 -7.17
N LEU A 268 -16.66 -3.52 -7.32
CA LEU A 268 -15.48 -4.10 -7.94
C LEU A 268 -15.28 -3.64 -9.38
N ASP A 269 -16.34 -3.23 -10.08
CA ASP A 269 -16.31 -2.70 -11.45
C ASP A 269 -15.60 -1.35 -11.59
N ASN A 270 -15.45 -0.62 -10.48
CA ASN A 270 -14.83 0.69 -10.44
C ASN A 270 -13.44 0.71 -9.77
N ILE A 271 -12.91 -0.47 -9.45
CA ILE A 271 -11.65 -0.62 -8.69
C ILE A 271 -10.56 -1.25 -9.56
N ALA A 272 -9.33 -0.79 -9.39
CA ALA A 272 -8.13 -1.45 -9.87
C ALA A 272 -7.02 -1.40 -8.82
N ILE A 273 -6.03 -2.28 -8.94
CA ILE A 273 -4.79 -2.22 -8.15
C ILE A 273 -3.69 -1.61 -9.02
N GLY A 274 -2.96 -0.65 -8.46
CA GLY A 274 -1.79 -0.03 -9.08
C GLY A 274 -0.55 -0.27 -8.24
N THR A 275 0.41 -1.02 -8.78
CA THR A 275 1.66 -1.33 -8.09
C THR A 275 2.88 -0.99 -8.95
N THR A 276 4.05 -1.54 -8.64
CA THR A 276 5.30 -1.35 -9.38
C THR A 276 5.66 -2.57 -10.23
N LYS A 277 6.48 -2.37 -11.25
CA LYS A 277 7.11 -3.44 -12.04
C LYS A 277 7.82 -4.47 -11.14
N TRP A 278 8.45 -4.02 -10.06
CA TRP A 278 9.18 -4.89 -9.13
C TRP A 278 8.26 -5.86 -8.40
N ILE A 279 7.02 -5.47 -8.07
CA ILE A 279 6.05 -6.37 -7.44
C ILE A 279 5.51 -7.40 -8.43
N ILE A 280 5.16 -7.00 -9.66
CA ILE A 280 4.61 -7.96 -10.63
C ILE A 280 5.64 -8.95 -11.18
N ASN A 281 6.94 -8.62 -11.05
CA ASN A 281 8.05 -9.47 -11.46
C ASN A 281 8.74 -10.20 -10.29
N ASP A 282 8.25 -10.01 -9.06
CA ASP A 282 8.82 -10.64 -7.87
C ASP A 282 8.55 -12.14 -7.89
N LYS A 283 9.59 -12.93 -8.19
CA LYS A 283 9.51 -14.40 -8.27
C LYS A 283 9.23 -15.07 -6.91
N THR A 284 9.31 -14.32 -5.81
CA THR A 284 9.05 -14.80 -4.45
C THR A 284 7.64 -14.48 -3.96
N SER A 285 6.80 -13.84 -4.79
CA SER A 285 5.40 -13.56 -4.49
C SER A 285 4.52 -13.75 -5.74
N ASP A 286 3.20 -13.70 -5.57
CA ASP A 286 2.26 -13.91 -6.67
C ASP A 286 1.02 -13.04 -6.52
N ILE A 287 1.20 -11.73 -6.65
CA ILE A 287 0.09 -10.77 -6.58
C ILE A 287 -0.97 -11.05 -7.67
N LYS A 288 -0.54 -11.49 -8.86
CA LYS A 288 -1.46 -11.76 -9.97
C LYS A 288 -2.34 -12.96 -9.65
N GLY A 289 -1.77 -14.05 -9.13
CA GLY A 289 -2.51 -15.21 -8.67
C GLY A 289 -3.44 -14.86 -7.52
N LEU A 290 -3.00 -14.08 -6.53
CA LEU A 290 -3.86 -13.60 -5.45
C LEU A 290 -5.06 -12.82 -5.97
N VAL A 291 -4.83 -11.77 -6.77
CA VAL A 291 -5.89 -10.92 -7.30
C VAL A 291 -6.88 -11.73 -8.14
N SER A 292 -6.39 -12.55 -9.07
CA SER A 292 -7.26 -13.36 -9.95
C SER A 292 -8.09 -14.42 -9.22
N LYS A 293 -7.67 -14.86 -8.03
CA LYS A 293 -8.44 -15.77 -7.17
C LYS A 293 -9.50 -15.05 -6.33
N ILE A 294 -9.32 -13.76 -6.08
CA ILE A 294 -10.24 -12.97 -5.27
C ILE A 294 -11.33 -12.34 -6.14
N ALA A 295 -10.94 -11.62 -7.19
CA ALA A 295 -11.87 -10.94 -8.09
C ALA A 295 -11.22 -10.60 -9.44
N ASP A 296 -12.04 -10.52 -10.50
CA ASP A 296 -11.57 -10.12 -11.84
C ASP A 296 -11.40 -8.59 -11.97
N VAL A 297 -10.45 -8.02 -11.22
CA VAL A 297 -10.13 -6.58 -11.26
C VAL A 297 -8.83 -6.30 -12.03
N PRO A 298 -8.71 -5.13 -12.70
CA PRO A 298 -7.45 -4.75 -13.34
C PRO A 298 -6.30 -4.64 -12.35
N LEU A 299 -5.13 -5.14 -12.76
CA LEU A 299 -3.86 -4.98 -12.07
C LEU A 299 -2.87 -4.26 -12.99
N PHE A 300 -2.48 -3.06 -12.57
CA PHE A 300 -1.54 -2.19 -13.26
C PHE A 300 -0.21 -2.15 -12.53
N ALA A 301 0.87 -1.95 -13.28
CA ALA A 301 2.18 -1.68 -12.71
C ALA A 301 2.85 -0.49 -13.41
N SER A 302 3.44 0.42 -12.63
CA SER A 302 4.32 1.45 -13.19
C SER A 302 5.60 0.79 -13.70
N ASP A 303 5.96 1.00 -14.97
CA ASP A 303 7.18 0.49 -15.59
C ASP A 303 8.41 1.33 -15.20
N LEU A 304 8.58 1.62 -13.91
CA LEU A 304 9.78 2.28 -13.40
C LEU A 304 11.00 1.39 -13.62
N ASP A 305 12.14 2.03 -13.88
CA ASP A 305 13.41 1.37 -14.13
C ASP A 305 14.54 2.20 -13.55
N PHE A 306 15.18 1.67 -12.51
CA PHE A 306 16.30 2.29 -11.79
C PHE A 306 17.65 1.70 -12.19
N SER A 307 17.71 0.80 -13.17
CA SER A 307 18.97 0.18 -13.62
C SER A 307 20.00 1.22 -14.09
N GLY A 308 19.53 2.28 -14.76
CA GLY A 308 20.34 3.40 -15.23
C GLY A 308 20.60 4.50 -14.20
N SER A 309 20.09 4.37 -12.96
CA SER A 309 20.34 5.36 -11.90
C SER A 309 21.84 5.46 -11.58
N ARG A 310 22.33 6.59 -11.09
CA ARG A 310 23.68 6.67 -10.49
C ARG A 310 23.72 6.28 -9.01
N PHE A 311 22.59 6.36 -8.32
CA PHE A 311 22.51 6.12 -6.88
C PHE A 311 22.30 4.65 -6.57
N TYR A 312 23.18 4.07 -5.75
CA TYR A 312 23.10 2.66 -5.34
C TYR A 312 21.76 2.33 -4.65
N GLY A 313 21.27 3.24 -3.79
CA GLY A 313 20.01 3.06 -3.09
C GLY A 313 18.81 2.87 -4.04
N LEU A 314 18.80 3.55 -5.18
CA LEU A 314 17.76 3.35 -6.20
C LEU A 314 18.00 2.06 -6.97
N LYS A 315 19.24 1.74 -7.36
CA LYS A 315 19.54 0.46 -8.06
C LYS A 315 19.12 -0.76 -7.25
N ALA A 316 19.14 -0.69 -5.92
CA ALA A 316 18.73 -1.78 -5.04
C ALA A 316 17.26 -2.23 -5.26
N TYR A 317 16.39 -1.37 -5.80
CA TYR A 317 15.01 -1.76 -6.16
C TYR A 317 15.00 -2.82 -7.28
N GLU A 318 15.92 -2.75 -8.24
CA GLU A 318 16.07 -3.76 -9.29
C GLU A 318 16.54 -5.12 -8.74
N ALA A 319 17.19 -5.12 -7.56
CA ALA A 319 17.58 -6.32 -6.83
C ALA A 319 16.48 -6.82 -5.87
N GLY A 320 15.30 -6.22 -5.88
CA GLY A 320 14.15 -6.65 -5.07
C GLY A 320 14.11 -6.05 -3.66
N VAL A 321 14.86 -4.99 -3.36
CA VAL A 321 14.75 -4.27 -2.08
C VAL A 321 13.64 -3.22 -2.15
N VAL A 322 12.89 -3.03 -1.05
CA VAL A 322 11.70 -2.16 -0.94
C VAL A 322 10.54 -2.56 -1.86
N LYS A 323 10.73 -2.48 -3.19
CA LYS A 323 9.77 -2.75 -4.29
C LYS A 323 8.54 -1.84 -4.33
N GLU A 324 7.92 -1.53 -3.21
CA GLU A 324 6.64 -0.83 -3.12
C GLU A 324 6.48 -0.20 -1.74
N GLY A 325 5.52 0.72 -1.62
CA GLY A 325 5.10 1.32 -0.36
C GLY A 325 4.72 2.78 -0.59
N VAL A 326 3.94 3.34 0.34
CA VAL A 326 3.51 4.74 0.29
C VAL A 326 2.77 5.05 -1.02
N GLY A 327 2.13 4.04 -1.60
CA GLY A 327 1.41 4.11 -2.88
C GLY A 327 2.26 4.49 -4.10
N CYS A 328 3.57 4.22 -4.10
CA CYS A 328 4.48 4.75 -5.11
C CYS A 328 4.17 4.28 -6.54
N GLY A 329 3.76 3.03 -6.72
CA GLY A 329 3.34 2.50 -8.01
C GLY A 329 2.09 3.20 -8.55
N GLY A 330 1.03 3.25 -7.73
CA GLY A 330 -0.22 3.92 -8.08
C GLY A 330 -0.10 5.43 -8.28
N ALA A 331 0.71 6.11 -7.46
CA ALA A 331 1.00 7.54 -7.62
C ALA A 331 1.71 7.83 -8.95
N THR A 332 2.67 6.98 -9.33
CA THR A 332 3.37 7.07 -10.61
C THR A 332 2.43 6.86 -11.80
N ILE A 333 1.58 5.83 -11.74
CA ILE A 333 0.53 5.58 -12.74
C ILE A 333 -0.40 6.80 -12.87
N ALA A 334 -0.82 7.38 -11.74
CA ALA A 334 -1.68 8.55 -11.73
C ALA A 334 -1.00 9.79 -12.33
N ALA A 335 0.30 10.00 -12.09
CA ALA A 335 1.07 11.07 -12.71
C ALA A 335 1.16 10.91 -14.23
N MET A 336 1.40 9.69 -14.71
CA MET A 336 1.41 9.35 -16.14
C MET A 336 0.02 9.60 -16.78
N LEU A 337 -1.06 9.17 -16.12
CA LEU A 337 -2.44 9.35 -16.60
C LEU A 337 -2.85 10.82 -16.66
N LYS A 338 -2.67 11.56 -15.55
CA LYS A 338 -3.04 12.97 -15.44
C LYS A 338 -2.30 13.84 -16.46
N SER A 339 -1.04 13.52 -16.72
CA SER A 339 -0.21 14.24 -17.69
C SER A 339 -0.43 13.81 -19.14
N ASN A 340 -1.36 12.89 -19.40
CA ASN A 340 -1.60 12.27 -20.72
C ASN A 340 -0.30 11.72 -21.32
N GLY A 341 0.49 11.00 -20.51
CA GLY A 341 1.75 10.39 -20.90
C GLY A 341 2.94 11.35 -21.04
N LYS A 342 2.80 12.64 -20.73
CA LYS A 342 3.93 13.59 -20.75
C LYS A 342 4.95 13.30 -19.65
N ILE A 343 4.51 12.84 -18.48
CA ILE A 343 5.40 12.32 -17.44
C ILE A 343 5.66 10.85 -17.78
N THR A 344 6.89 10.57 -18.21
CA THR A 344 7.36 9.21 -18.57
C THR A 344 8.19 8.62 -17.44
N LYS A 345 8.54 7.33 -17.55
CA LYS A 345 9.45 6.68 -16.58
C LYS A 345 10.83 7.36 -16.49
N GLN A 346 11.33 7.95 -17.59
CA GLN A 346 12.60 8.69 -17.59
C GLN A 346 12.49 10.03 -16.84
N ILE A 347 11.37 10.74 -17.01
CA ILE A 347 11.11 11.98 -16.25
C ILE A 347 10.95 11.67 -14.77
N MET A 348 10.24 10.59 -14.44
CA MET A 348 10.12 10.08 -13.08
C MET A 348 11.49 9.77 -12.48
N LEU A 349 12.33 8.97 -13.16
CA LEU A 349 13.68 8.64 -12.69
C LEU A 349 14.50 9.91 -12.41
N LYS A 350 14.50 10.89 -13.32
CA LYS A 350 15.24 12.14 -13.13
C LYS A 350 14.78 12.91 -11.89
N GLU A 351 13.48 12.99 -11.64
CA GLU A 351 12.96 13.69 -10.44
C GLU A 351 13.20 12.91 -9.15
N ILE A 352 13.17 11.58 -9.22
CA ILE A 352 13.52 10.70 -8.10
C ILE A 352 15.00 10.88 -7.76
N GLU A 353 15.89 10.86 -8.75
CA GLU A 353 17.32 11.14 -8.56
C GLU A 353 17.58 12.54 -7.95
N ASN A 354 16.84 13.57 -8.41
CA ASN A 354 16.92 14.91 -7.83
C ASN A 354 16.48 14.91 -6.36
N SER A 355 15.39 14.21 -6.03
CA SER A 355 14.89 14.11 -4.66
C SER A 355 15.85 13.30 -3.79
N TYR A 356 16.44 12.23 -4.31
CA TYR A 356 17.44 11.41 -3.63
C TYR A 356 18.65 12.25 -3.25
N ARG A 357 19.21 13.02 -4.20
CA ARG A 357 20.32 13.93 -3.95
C ARG A 357 20.02 14.94 -2.84
N GLN A 358 18.82 15.50 -2.82
CA GLN A 358 18.42 16.52 -1.83
C GLN A 358 18.27 15.94 -0.41
N LEU A 359 17.83 14.69 -0.30
CA LEU A 359 17.41 14.08 0.97
C LEU A 359 18.46 13.16 1.58
N VAL A 360 19.21 12.45 0.73
CA VAL A 360 20.16 11.41 1.13
C VAL A 360 21.61 11.83 0.86
N GLY A 361 21.85 12.62 -0.20
CA GLY A 361 23.19 13.08 -0.59
C GLY A 361 23.69 12.44 -1.90
N GLU A 362 24.98 12.65 -2.22
CA GLU A 362 25.59 12.24 -3.50
C GLU A 362 26.20 10.83 -3.53
N THR A 363 26.05 10.02 -2.48
CA THR A 363 26.63 8.67 -2.40
C THR A 363 25.91 7.61 -3.23
#